data_AF-A0A480B5A9-F1
#
_entry.id   AF-A0A480B5A9-F1
#
_cell.length_a   1.000
_cell.length_b   1.000
_cell.length_c   1.000
_cell.angle_alpha   90.00
_cell.angle_beta   90.00
_cell.angle_gamma   90.00
#
_symmetry.space_group_name_H-M   'P 1'
#
loop_
_entity.id
_entity.type
_entity.pdbx_description
1 polymer ?
#
loop_
_entity_poly.entity_id
_entity_poly.type
_entity_poly.pdbx_seq_one_letter_code
_entity_poly.pdbx_strand_id
1 'polypeptide(L)'
;MKKQFAAIFAATAVLGVTTAFAANPFSDVTPDSWAYQAVSQLAASGIVNGYPDGTFKGQNDITRYEMAQMIAKAMANQDRANAEQQAMINRLADEFSNELNNLGVRVARLEDRVGNVKVTGDARLRYQDAEHSKSTFDARARLQFNAKVNDRTDAVVRVVAGDFEFGDATANTTVKFDRAYVNHKFGERVSVKAGRFGQMLGAGLAYDDTFDGVQFNAGNDKVNFQAAYGYAIEGVGTVGTKENAQLTVLGLNGKVGKHVNAGGFYARANGEDLKAPVAAKSYKNIYGFNADANFDKVWVGGEWVKASNVEKSQAWVAGVGFGNYDQAKQGTWDVKAQYFNQKENAPILSSTWDHAYTAGYKGWMATADYALQDNVGLTAYYGFNWKDQAGTDQNDFYRVDLNYQF
;
A
#
# COMPACT_ATOMS: atom_id res chain seq x y z
N MET A 1 -22.11 20.91 44.81
CA MET A 1 -21.18 19.94 45.45
C MET A 1 -20.92 18.63 44.68
N LYS A 2 -21.43 18.40 43.45
CA LYS A 2 -21.22 17.11 42.73
C LYS A 2 -20.39 17.18 41.43
N LYS A 3 -19.79 18.32 41.07
CA LYS A 3 -19.03 18.47 39.80
C LYS A 3 -17.53 18.81 39.95
N GLN A 4 -17.05 19.06 41.17
CA GLN A 4 -15.66 19.52 41.43
C GLN A 4 -14.66 18.38 41.75
N PHE A 5 -15.12 17.12 41.83
CA PHE A 5 -14.29 15.98 42.26
C PHE A 5 -13.79 15.07 41.11
N ALA A 6 -14.21 15.30 39.87
CA ALA A 6 -13.91 14.42 38.74
C ALA A 6 -12.45 14.57 38.21
N ALA A 7 -11.86 15.77 38.32
CA ALA A 7 -10.54 16.07 37.76
C ALA A 7 -9.40 15.31 38.48
N ILE A 8 -9.47 15.20 39.81
CA ILE A 8 -8.45 14.50 40.61
C ILE A 8 -8.60 12.98 40.49
N PHE A 9 -9.83 12.47 40.34
CA PHE A 9 -10.11 11.04 40.09
C PHE A 9 -9.61 10.58 38.71
N ALA A 10 -9.74 11.43 37.68
CA ALA A 10 -9.25 11.13 36.34
C ALA A 10 -7.72 11.05 36.27
N ALA A 11 -6.99 11.80 37.09
CA ALA A 11 -5.52 11.74 37.15
C ALA A 11 -4.97 10.61 38.05
N THR A 12 -5.73 10.16 39.05
CA THR A 12 -5.33 9.08 39.98
C THR A 12 -5.65 7.69 39.47
N ALA A 13 -6.77 7.51 38.75
CA ALA A 13 -7.12 6.24 38.09
C ALA A 13 -6.10 5.85 37.01
N VAL A 14 -5.34 6.82 36.51
CA VAL A 14 -4.25 6.62 35.54
C VAL A 14 -3.12 5.82 36.16
N LEU A 15 -2.78 5.94 37.46
CA LEU A 15 -1.42 5.62 37.93
C LEU A 15 -1.19 4.30 38.71
N GLY A 16 -2.14 3.35 38.76
CA GLY A 16 -1.89 1.95 39.19
C GLY A 16 -0.86 1.78 40.33
N VAL A 17 -1.26 2.14 41.54
CA VAL A 17 -0.39 2.53 42.66
C VAL A 17 0.32 1.35 43.33
N THR A 18 1.66 1.38 43.40
CA THR A 18 2.43 0.67 44.43
C THR A 18 3.13 1.67 45.34
N THR A 19 3.00 1.46 46.64
CA THR A 19 3.36 2.35 47.74
C THR A 19 4.86 2.70 47.78
N ALA A 20 5.19 3.95 47.47
CA ALA A 20 6.35 4.64 48.03
C ALA A 20 5.86 6.02 48.53
N PHE A 21 6.07 6.30 49.82
CA PHE A 21 5.72 7.59 50.41
C PHE A 21 6.71 8.65 49.93
N ALA A 22 6.41 9.30 48.79
CA ALA A 22 7.09 10.52 48.40
C ALA A 22 6.65 11.65 49.35
N ALA A 23 7.61 12.41 49.90
CA ALA A 23 7.30 13.55 50.76
C ALA A 23 6.57 14.63 49.95
N ASN A 24 5.38 15.03 50.42
CA ASN A 24 4.58 16.06 49.79
C ASN A 24 5.25 17.45 49.94
N PRO A 25 5.53 18.19 48.85
CA PRO A 25 6.12 19.51 48.94
C PRO A 25 5.12 20.63 49.27
N PHE A 26 3.81 20.35 49.33
CA PHE A 26 2.77 21.38 49.50
C PHE A 26 2.26 21.47 50.93
N SER A 27 2.27 22.68 51.47
CA SER A 27 1.90 23.01 52.86
C SER A 27 0.41 22.89 53.18
N ASP A 28 -0.46 23.00 52.16
CA ASP A 28 -1.92 22.95 52.27
C ASP A 28 -2.51 21.55 52.00
N VAL A 29 -1.67 20.54 51.79
CA VAL A 29 -2.08 19.16 51.57
C VAL A 29 -1.53 18.31 52.71
N THR A 30 -2.32 18.20 53.79
CA THR A 30 -1.95 17.48 55.01
C THR A 30 -1.98 15.96 54.81
N PRO A 31 -1.23 15.17 55.61
CA PRO A 31 -1.24 13.71 55.53
C PRO A 31 -2.63 13.06 55.65
N ASP A 32 -3.56 13.71 56.34
CA ASP A 32 -4.95 13.26 56.51
C ASP A 32 -5.85 13.61 55.32
N SER A 33 -5.34 14.36 54.34
CA SER A 33 -6.08 14.71 53.13
C SER A 33 -6.23 13.50 52.21
N TRP A 34 -7.45 13.28 51.72
CA TRP A 34 -7.75 12.24 50.71
C TRP A 34 -6.91 12.39 49.43
N ALA A 35 -6.45 13.61 49.13
CA ALA A 35 -5.63 13.92 47.95
C ALA A 35 -4.12 13.77 48.22
N TYR A 36 -3.69 13.51 49.46
CA TYR A 36 -2.28 13.53 49.86
C TYR A 36 -1.42 12.61 48.99
N GLN A 37 -1.80 11.34 48.86
CA GLN A 37 -1.04 10.36 48.08
C GLN A 37 -0.99 10.73 46.59
N ALA A 38 -2.14 11.14 46.04
CA ALA A 38 -2.28 11.53 44.64
C ALA A 38 -1.39 12.73 44.29
N VAL A 39 -1.49 13.79 45.08
CA VAL A 39 -0.78 15.05 44.85
C VAL A 39 0.73 14.86 45.08
N SER A 40 1.13 14.08 46.09
CA SER A 40 2.55 13.80 46.36
C SER A 40 3.21 13.05 45.21
N GLN A 41 2.51 12.08 44.60
CA GLN A 41 3.03 11.33 43.46
C GLN A 41 3.08 12.18 42.19
N LEU A 42 2.04 12.96 41.92
CA LEU A 42 2.02 13.88 40.78
C LEU A 42 3.09 14.98 40.90
N ALA A 43 3.41 15.41 42.11
CA ALA A 43 4.53 16.32 42.38
C ALA A 43 5.88 15.63 42.16
N ALA A 44 6.05 14.41 42.67
CA ALA A 44 7.27 13.64 42.47
C ALA A 44 7.55 13.32 40.99
N SER A 45 6.50 13.14 40.18
CA SER A 45 6.61 12.95 38.73
C SER A 45 6.75 14.27 37.95
N GLY A 46 6.82 15.42 38.61
CA GLY A 46 6.94 16.74 37.99
C GLY A 46 5.71 17.20 37.20
N ILE A 47 4.56 16.53 37.39
CA ILE A 47 3.30 16.87 36.72
C ILE A 47 2.65 18.08 37.40
N VAL A 48 2.76 18.16 38.73
CA VAL A 48 2.22 19.25 39.55
C VAL A 48 3.37 19.97 40.27
N ASN A 49 3.48 21.29 40.07
CA ASN A 49 4.54 22.09 40.69
C ASN A 49 4.04 23.00 41.82
N GLY A 50 2.71 23.09 42.02
CA GLY A 50 2.10 24.02 42.98
C GLY A 50 2.37 25.50 42.65
N TYR A 51 2.09 26.35 43.63
CA TYR A 51 2.28 27.79 43.57
C TYR A 51 3.61 28.20 44.21
N PRO A 52 4.17 29.39 43.87
CA PRO A 52 5.42 29.89 44.46
C PRO A 52 5.41 30.04 45.98
N ASP A 53 4.23 30.12 46.59
CA ASP A 53 4.01 30.18 48.04
C ASP A 53 4.07 28.80 48.73
N GLY A 54 4.36 27.72 47.98
CA GLY A 54 4.48 26.36 48.51
C GLY A 54 3.14 25.67 48.77
N THR A 55 2.08 26.08 48.08
CA THR A 55 0.74 25.48 48.17
C THR A 55 0.32 24.80 46.86
N PHE A 56 -0.61 23.84 46.92
CA PHE A 56 -1.25 23.18 45.78
C PHE A 56 -2.55 23.87 45.37
N LYS A 57 -3.28 24.46 46.33
CA LYS A 57 -4.60 25.10 46.21
C LYS A 57 -5.65 24.19 45.56
N GLY A 58 -5.68 22.91 45.94
CA GLY A 58 -6.56 21.89 45.36
C GLY A 58 -8.07 22.09 45.56
N GLN A 59 -8.49 23.12 46.32
CA GLN A 59 -9.90 23.51 46.46
C GLN A 59 -10.34 24.59 45.46
N ASN A 60 -9.40 25.18 44.72
CA ASN A 60 -9.71 26.17 43.70
C ASN A 60 -10.17 25.48 42.40
N ASP A 61 -11.01 26.16 41.64
CA ASP A 61 -11.38 25.69 40.30
C ASP A 61 -10.14 25.72 39.39
N ILE A 62 -9.91 24.62 38.69
CA ILE A 62 -8.84 24.50 37.69
C ILE A 62 -9.35 24.97 36.33
N THR A 63 -8.57 25.81 35.65
CA THR A 63 -8.88 26.22 34.28
C THR A 63 -8.55 25.11 33.27
N ARG A 64 -9.24 25.12 32.13
CA ARG A 64 -8.92 24.18 31.02
C ARG A 64 -7.46 24.27 30.57
N TYR A 65 -6.87 25.47 30.67
CA TYR A 65 -5.46 25.71 30.34
C TYR A 65 -4.50 25.06 31.34
N GLU A 66 -4.76 25.20 32.65
CA GLU A 66 -3.96 24.53 33.70
C GLU A 66 -4.07 23.01 33.60
N MET A 67 -5.25 22.48 33.24
CA MET A 67 -5.43 21.05 32.98
C MET A 67 -4.63 20.60 31.75
N ALA A 68 -4.63 21.36 30.66
CA ALA A 68 -3.81 21.07 29.48
C ALA A 68 -2.30 21.08 29.79
N GLN A 69 -1.83 21.98 30.66
CA GLN A 69 -0.44 21.98 31.13
C GLN A 69 -0.08 20.72 31.91
N MET A 70 -0.97 20.24 32.78
CA MET A 70 -0.78 18.96 33.48
C MET A 70 -0.74 17.78 32.51
N ILE A 71 -1.62 17.76 31.51
CA ILE A 71 -1.68 16.70 30.49
C ILE A 71 -0.40 16.72 29.63
N ALA A 72 0.07 17.90 29.21
CA ALA A 72 1.32 18.04 28.47
C ALA A 72 2.52 17.46 29.22
N LYS A 73 2.61 17.70 30.53
CA LYS A 73 3.67 17.16 31.39
C LYS A 73 3.52 15.65 31.62
N ALA A 74 2.30 15.14 31.70
CA ALA A 74 2.03 13.71 31.76
C ALA A 74 2.45 13.01 30.46
N MET A 75 2.17 13.62 29.30
CA MET A 75 2.61 13.13 27.99
C MET A 75 4.14 13.10 27.86
N ALA A 76 4.84 14.10 28.41
CA ALA A 76 6.31 14.14 28.41
C ALA A 76 6.95 13.05 29.28
N ASN A 77 6.21 12.48 30.23
CA ASN A 77 6.66 11.41 31.12
C ASN A 77 6.00 10.05 30.81
N GLN A 78 5.35 9.92 29.65
CA GLN A 78 4.53 8.75 29.32
C GLN A 78 5.31 7.44 29.25
N ASP A 79 6.62 7.49 28.96
CA ASP A 79 7.50 6.31 28.90
C ASP A 79 7.68 5.63 30.27
N ARG A 80 7.37 6.35 31.36
CA ARG A 80 7.39 5.81 32.73
C ARG A 80 6.04 5.25 33.17
N ALA A 81 5.03 5.30 32.31
CA ALA A 81 3.65 4.94 32.63
C ALA A 81 3.28 3.56 32.04
N ASN A 82 2.49 2.78 32.77
CA ASN A 82 2.00 1.46 32.31
C ASN A 82 0.90 1.59 31.21
N ALA A 83 0.54 0.49 30.53
CA ALA A 83 -0.34 0.52 29.36
C ALA A 83 -1.73 1.15 29.61
N GLU A 84 -2.32 0.94 30.79
CA GLU A 84 -3.63 1.53 31.14
C GLU A 84 -3.52 3.04 31.37
N GLN A 85 -2.42 3.46 31.97
CA GLN A 85 -2.11 4.87 32.26
C GLN A 85 -1.91 5.65 30.96
N GLN A 86 -1.16 5.04 30.04
CA GLN A 86 -0.92 5.59 28.71
C GLN A 86 -2.22 5.75 27.94
N ALA A 87 -3.16 4.81 28.04
CA ALA A 87 -4.47 4.90 27.40
C ALA A 87 -5.30 6.07 27.96
N MET A 88 -5.24 6.32 29.27
CA MET A 88 -5.96 7.42 29.90
C MET A 88 -5.34 8.79 29.61
N ILE A 89 -4.00 8.90 29.63
CA ILE A 89 -3.28 10.12 29.20
C ILE A 89 -3.62 10.47 27.75
N ASN A 90 -3.70 9.46 26.88
CA ASN A 90 -4.12 9.66 25.49
C ASN A 90 -5.55 10.22 25.41
N ARG A 91 -6.55 9.60 26.07
CA ARG A 91 -7.93 10.12 26.04
C ARG A 91 -8.05 11.56 26.54
N LEU A 92 -7.27 11.91 27.57
CA LEU A 92 -7.23 13.28 28.09
C LEU A 92 -6.54 14.24 27.11
N ALA A 93 -5.49 13.81 26.43
CA ALA A 93 -4.87 14.62 25.38
C ALA A 93 -5.83 14.92 24.22
N ASP A 94 -6.73 13.99 23.90
CA ASP A 94 -7.74 14.16 22.86
C ASP A 94 -8.75 15.26 23.23
N GLU A 95 -9.27 15.20 24.47
CA GLU A 95 -10.26 16.14 25.02
C GLU A 95 -9.71 17.58 25.15
N PHE A 96 -8.40 17.72 25.31
CA PHE A 96 -7.70 19.01 25.47
C PHE A 96 -6.80 19.37 24.27
N SER A 97 -7.07 18.78 23.11
CA SER A 97 -6.25 18.93 21.90
C SER A 97 -6.10 20.40 21.47
N ASN A 98 -7.16 21.20 21.56
CA ASN A 98 -7.12 22.64 21.23
C ASN A 98 -6.20 23.41 22.19
N GLU A 99 -6.28 23.14 23.49
CA GLU A 99 -5.44 23.78 24.50
C GLU A 99 -3.99 23.32 24.41
N LEU A 100 -3.72 22.06 24.07
CA LEU A 100 -2.38 21.52 23.87
C LEU A 100 -1.69 22.10 22.61
N ASN A 101 -2.45 22.30 21.53
CA ASN A 101 -1.95 22.98 20.34
C ASN A 101 -1.55 24.42 20.64
N ASN A 102 -2.35 25.14 21.43
CA ASN A 102 -2.04 26.50 21.88
C ASN A 102 -0.81 26.55 22.82
N LEU A 103 -0.46 25.45 23.47
CA LEU A 103 0.74 25.30 24.29
C LEU A 103 1.99 24.89 23.47
N GLY A 104 1.86 24.73 22.14
CA GLY A 104 2.96 24.26 21.27
C GLY A 104 3.32 22.80 21.49
N VAL A 105 2.48 22.04 22.20
CA VAL A 105 2.68 20.62 22.47
C VAL A 105 2.20 19.84 21.24
N ARG A 106 3.14 19.43 20.39
CA ARG A 106 2.83 18.61 19.21
C ARG A 106 2.27 17.26 19.67
N VAL A 107 0.97 17.03 19.49
CA VAL A 107 0.38 15.71 19.68
C VAL A 107 0.60 14.86 18.44
N ALA A 108 1.86 14.56 18.16
CA ALA A 108 2.29 13.77 16.98
C ALA A 108 1.70 12.34 16.93
N ARG A 109 0.96 11.91 17.96
CA ARG A 109 0.27 10.60 18.04
C ARG A 109 -1.25 10.68 17.87
N LEU A 110 -1.82 11.86 17.61
CA LEU A 110 -3.25 12.03 17.40
C LEU A 110 -3.68 12.14 15.93
N GLU A 111 -2.79 12.61 15.06
CA GLU A 111 -3.03 12.58 13.62
C GLU A 111 -3.11 11.14 13.08
N ASP A 112 -2.50 10.18 13.79
CA ASP A 112 -2.48 8.75 13.45
C ASP A 112 -3.67 7.94 13.98
N ARG A 113 -4.59 8.56 14.75
CA ARG A 113 -5.73 7.87 15.40
C ARG A 113 -7.11 8.48 15.11
N VAL A 114 -7.19 9.62 14.45
CA VAL A 114 -8.43 10.11 13.82
C VAL A 114 -8.45 9.61 12.37
N GLY A 115 -8.84 8.34 12.20
CA GLY A 115 -8.97 7.70 10.89
C GLY A 115 -8.33 6.31 10.84
N ASN A 116 -8.77 5.37 11.68
CA ASN A 116 -8.38 3.95 11.54
C ASN A 116 -8.75 3.38 10.17
N VAL A 117 -9.55 4.09 9.36
CA VAL A 117 -9.87 3.78 7.98
C VAL A 117 -9.63 5.01 7.10
N LYS A 118 -8.73 4.90 6.13
CA LYS A 118 -8.53 5.88 5.04
C LYS A 118 -9.19 5.36 3.77
N VAL A 119 -10.08 6.15 3.18
CA VAL A 119 -10.61 5.88 1.85
C VAL A 119 -9.72 6.56 0.82
N THR A 120 -9.33 5.83 -0.21
CA THR A 120 -8.60 6.32 -1.39
C THR A 120 -9.27 5.77 -2.63
N GLY A 121 -8.94 6.27 -3.81
CA GLY A 121 -9.46 5.71 -5.05
C GLY A 121 -8.72 6.19 -6.28
N ASP A 122 -9.19 5.68 -7.41
CA ASP A 122 -8.78 6.18 -8.71
C ASP A 122 -9.88 5.98 -9.75
N ALA A 123 -9.84 6.81 -10.78
CA ALA A 123 -10.67 6.65 -11.96
C ALA A 123 -9.79 6.74 -13.21
N ARG A 124 -10.15 5.98 -14.24
CA ARG A 124 -9.53 6.03 -15.56
C ARG A 124 -10.62 6.28 -16.60
N LEU A 125 -10.41 7.24 -17.48
CA LEU A 125 -11.09 7.32 -18.78
C LEU A 125 -10.11 6.84 -19.84
N ARG A 126 -10.54 5.95 -20.71
CA ARG A 126 -9.67 5.33 -21.71
C ARG A 126 -10.31 5.41 -23.08
N TYR A 127 -9.56 5.98 -24.02
CA TYR A 127 -9.87 5.90 -25.45
C TYR A 127 -8.92 4.89 -26.10
N GLN A 128 -9.46 3.97 -26.89
CA GLN A 128 -8.69 2.98 -27.63
C GLN A 128 -9.14 2.94 -29.08
N ASP A 129 -8.18 2.69 -29.95
CA ASP A 129 -8.44 2.45 -31.36
C ASP A 129 -7.33 1.58 -31.94
N ALA A 130 -7.67 0.85 -32.99
CA ALA A 130 -6.73 0.03 -33.73
C ALA A 130 -7.07 0.12 -35.21
N GLU A 131 -6.06 -0.02 -36.06
CA GLU A 131 -6.26 0.01 -37.50
C GLU A 131 -7.33 -1.01 -37.90
N HIS A 132 -8.28 -0.59 -38.75
CA HIS A 132 -9.42 -1.39 -39.19
C HIS A 132 -10.35 -1.91 -38.08
N SER A 133 -10.28 -1.35 -36.87
CA SER A 133 -11.20 -1.64 -35.76
C SER A 133 -12.10 -0.44 -35.47
N LYS A 134 -13.11 -0.66 -34.62
CA LYS A 134 -13.89 0.44 -34.04
C LYS A 134 -13.15 0.99 -32.83
N SER A 135 -13.12 2.31 -32.71
CA SER A 135 -12.66 2.95 -31.49
C SER A 135 -13.66 2.72 -30.35
N THR A 136 -13.14 2.59 -29.13
CA THR A 136 -13.94 2.47 -27.90
C THR A 136 -13.56 3.58 -26.93
N PHE A 137 -14.54 4.05 -26.17
CA PHE A 137 -14.30 4.96 -25.05
C PHE A 137 -14.91 4.36 -23.79
N ASP A 138 -14.07 3.96 -22.84
CA ASP A 138 -14.48 3.29 -21.60
C ASP A 138 -13.97 4.01 -20.35
N ALA A 139 -14.52 3.61 -19.21
CA ALA A 139 -14.05 4.08 -17.91
C ALA A 139 -13.97 2.95 -16.88
N ARG A 140 -13.11 3.17 -15.88
CA ARG A 140 -12.98 2.34 -14.68
C ARG A 140 -13.01 3.24 -13.44
N ALA A 141 -13.65 2.78 -12.38
CA ALA A 141 -13.60 3.44 -11.07
C ALA A 141 -13.25 2.45 -9.95
N ARG A 142 -12.38 2.87 -9.04
CA ARG A 142 -11.92 2.07 -7.89
C ARG A 142 -12.02 2.87 -6.60
N LEU A 143 -12.55 2.23 -5.56
CA LEU A 143 -12.57 2.74 -4.18
C LEU A 143 -11.89 1.73 -3.27
N GLN A 144 -10.88 2.19 -2.53
CA GLN A 144 -10.09 1.39 -1.61
C GLN A 144 -10.22 1.91 -0.18
N PHE A 145 -10.59 1.01 0.72
CA PHE A 145 -10.67 1.24 2.15
C PHE A 145 -9.41 0.64 2.78
N ASN A 146 -8.62 1.48 3.43
CA ASN A 146 -7.35 1.12 4.07
C ASN A 146 -7.54 1.24 5.57
N ALA A 147 -7.65 0.11 6.26
CA ALA A 147 -7.86 0.08 7.70
C ALA A 147 -6.56 -0.25 8.45
N LYS A 148 -6.13 0.62 9.37
CA LYS A 148 -5.05 0.34 10.32
C LYS A 148 -5.67 -0.31 11.55
N VAL A 149 -5.53 -1.63 11.68
CA VAL A 149 -6.10 -2.40 12.80
C VAL A 149 -5.27 -2.17 14.06
N ASN A 150 -3.94 -2.12 13.92
CA ASN A 150 -2.97 -1.71 14.93
C ASN A 150 -1.63 -1.35 14.25
N ASP A 151 -0.60 -1.02 15.01
CA ASP A 151 0.72 -0.59 14.49
C ASP A 151 1.43 -1.61 13.58
N ARG A 152 0.98 -2.87 13.58
CA ARG A 152 1.58 -3.96 12.80
C ARG A 152 0.62 -4.58 11.80
N THR A 153 -0.65 -4.18 11.80
CA THR A 153 -1.69 -4.89 11.04
C THR A 153 -2.55 -3.92 10.28
N ASP A 154 -2.62 -4.13 8.97
CA ASP A 154 -3.42 -3.36 8.04
C ASP A 154 -4.43 -4.30 7.35
N ALA A 155 -5.65 -3.85 7.14
CA ALA A 155 -6.65 -4.54 6.32
C ALA A 155 -7.05 -3.65 5.14
N VAL A 156 -7.17 -4.23 3.96
CA VAL A 156 -7.50 -3.50 2.73
C VAL A 156 -8.65 -4.17 2.03
N VAL A 157 -9.64 -3.37 1.65
CA VAL A 157 -10.75 -3.79 0.78
C VAL A 157 -10.82 -2.81 -0.39
N ARG A 158 -10.87 -3.30 -1.62
CA ARG A 158 -11.08 -2.48 -2.82
C ARG A 158 -12.27 -2.99 -3.61
N VAL A 159 -13.16 -2.06 -3.93
CA VAL A 159 -14.27 -2.24 -4.86
C VAL A 159 -13.87 -1.63 -6.19
N VAL A 160 -14.08 -2.37 -7.27
CA VAL A 160 -13.87 -1.91 -8.63
C VAL A 160 -15.17 -2.03 -9.42
N ALA A 161 -15.58 -0.94 -10.05
CA ALA A 161 -16.42 -1.00 -11.23
C ALA A 161 -15.47 -1.27 -12.40
N GLY A 162 -15.56 -2.48 -12.97
CA GLY A 162 -14.76 -2.87 -14.13
C GLY A 162 -15.05 -1.97 -15.33
N ASP A 163 -14.32 -2.17 -16.42
CA ASP A 163 -14.42 -1.32 -17.60
C ASP A 163 -15.87 -1.26 -18.12
N PHE A 164 -16.42 -0.05 -18.23
CA PHE A 164 -17.74 0.20 -18.81
C PHE A 164 -17.61 1.17 -19.99
N GLU A 165 -18.10 0.75 -21.15
CA GLU A 165 -18.02 1.53 -22.39
C GLU A 165 -19.12 2.58 -22.45
N PHE A 166 -18.76 3.82 -22.75
CA PHE A 166 -19.72 4.90 -22.93
C PHE A 166 -20.53 4.70 -24.21
N GLY A 167 -21.85 4.81 -24.10
CA GLY A 167 -22.77 4.70 -25.25
C GLY A 167 -23.26 3.28 -25.52
N ASP A 168 -22.75 2.26 -24.82
CA ASP A 168 -23.31 0.91 -24.86
C ASP A 168 -24.48 0.77 -23.87
N ALA A 169 -25.70 0.92 -24.39
CA ALA A 169 -26.93 0.77 -23.59
C ALA A 169 -27.27 -0.69 -23.21
N THR A 170 -26.53 -1.66 -23.74
CA THR A 170 -26.78 -3.09 -23.54
C THR A 170 -25.79 -3.76 -22.59
N ALA A 171 -24.65 -3.10 -22.33
CA ALA A 171 -23.63 -3.59 -21.42
C ALA A 171 -24.03 -3.43 -19.94
N ASN A 172 -23.89 -4.51 -19.18
CA ASN A 172 -23.93 -4.45 -17.71
C ASN A 172 -22.52 -4.17 -17.17
N THR A 173 -22.39 -3.19 -16.26
CA THR A 173 -21.13 -2.98 -15.53
C THR A 173 -21.02 -3.96 -14.37
N THR A 174 -19.93 -4.71 -14.31
CA THR A 174 -19.64 -5.59 -13.17
C THR A 174 -18.94 -4.81 -12.06
N VAL A 175 -19.51 -4.86 -10.86
CA VAL A 175 -18.86 -4.37 -9.64
C VAL A 175 -18.37 -5.56 -8.83
N LYS A 176 -17.05 -5.61 -8.57
CA LYS A 176 -16.40 -6.72 -7.85
C LYS A 176 -15.44 -6.23 -6.77
N PHE A 177 -15.13 -7.12 -5.83
CA PHE A 177 -13.99 -6.95 -4.93
C PHE A 177 -12.74 -7.59 -5.56
N ASP A 178 -11.79 -6.75 -5.96
CA ASP A 178 -10.50 -7.19 -6.51
C ASP A 178 -9.36 -7.13 -5.48
N ARG A 179 -9.61 -6.54 -4.29
CA ARG A 179 -8.75 -6.66 -3.12
C ARG A 179 -9.58 -6.86 -1.86
N ALA A 180 -9.17 -7.82 -1.04
CA ALA A 180 -9.71 -8.09 0.28
C ALA A 180 -8.67 -8.90 1.06
N TYR A 181 -7.76 -8.22 1.75
CA TYR A 181 -6.65 -8.87 2.43
C TYR A 181 -6.28 -8.20 3.75
N VAL A 182 -5.60 -8.98 4.59
CA VAL A 182 -4.94 -8.50 5.81
C VAL A 182 -3.44 -8.65 5.62
N ASN A 183 -2.68 -7.64 6.03
CA ASN A 183 -1.22 -7.65 6.07
C ASN A 183 -0.76 -7.45 7.51
N HIS A 184 0.11 -8.34 8.00
CA HIS A 184 0.70 -8.26 9.34
C HIS A 184 2.22 -8.19 9.25
N LYS A 185 2.83 -7.27 10.00
CA LYS A 185 4.28 -7.03 10.07
C LYS A 185 4.86 -7.65 11.34
N PHE A 186 5.79 -8.59 11.17
CA PHE A 186 6.57 -9.19 12.25
C PHE A 186 7.89 -8.42 12.42
N GLY A 187 7.79 -7.20 12.95
CA GLY A 187 8.91 -6.26 13.01
C GLY A 187 9.06 -5.46 11.72
N GLU A 188 10.26 -4.94 11.45
CA GLU A 188 10.49 -4.00 10.35
C GLU A 188 10.69 -4.69 8.98
N ARG A 189 11.10 -5.96 8.98
CA ARG A 189 11.63 -6.63 7.78
C ARG A 189 10.79 -7.79 7.27
N VAL A 190 9.82 -8.24 8.05
CA VAL A 190 9.04 -9.44 7.74
C VAL A 190 7.57 -9.09 7.77
N SER A 191 6.84 -9.51 6.75
CA SER A 191 5.39 -9.40 6.72
C SER A 191 4.72 -10.60 6.08
N VAL A 192 3.47 -10.83 6.46
CA VAL A 192 2.59 -11.82 5.84
C VAL A 192 1.30 -11.14 5.42
N LYS A 193 0.90 -11.37 4.18
CA LYS A 193 -0.36 -10.95 3.59
C LYS A 193 -1.22 -12.17 3.30
N ALA A 194 -2.50 -12.13 3.65
CA ALA A 194 -3.44 -13.21 3.37
C ALA A 194 -4.78 -12.64 2.87
N GLY A 195 -5.35 -13.28 1.85
CA GLY A 195 -6.60 -12.88 1.20
C GLY A 195 -6.43 -12.67 -0.30
N ARG A 196 -7.22 -11.75 -0.87
CA ARG A 196 -7.16 -11.34 -2.28
C ARG A 196 -6.34 -10.07 -2.43
N PHE A 197 -5.24 -10.10 -3.16
CA PHE A 197 -4.30 -8.97 -3.31
C PHE A 197 -3.65 -8.95 -4.69
N GLY A 198 -2.97 -7.86 -5.05
CA GLY A 198 -2.16 -7.81 -6.28
C GLY A 198 -0.85 -8.59 -6.11
N GLN A 199 -0.57 -9.50 -7.03
CA GLN A 199 0.69 -10.26 -7.13
C GLN A 199 1.35 -9.96 -8.46
N MET A 200 2.62 -9.58 -8.39
CA MET A 200 3.47 -9.34 -9.55
C MET A 200 4.59 -10.37 -9.59
N LEU A 201 4.87 -10.93 -10.76
CA LEU A 201 6.00 -11.84 -11.01
C LEU A 201 7.08 -11.10 -11.80
N GLY A 202 8.29 -11.03 -11.23
CA GLY A 202 9.42 -10.34 -11.87
C GLY A 202 9.14 -8.86 -12.08
N ALA A 203 9.19 -8.40 -13.34
CA ALA A 203 8.82 -7.05 -13.75
C ALA A 203 7.44 -6.98 -14.42
N GLY A 204 6.62 -8.04 -14.30
CA GLY A 204 5.21 -8.03 -14.66
C GLY A 204 4.88 -8.58 -16.05
N LEU A 205 5.86 -9.14 -16.79
CA LEU A 205 5.63 -9.70 -18.12
C LEU A 205 4.78 -10.97 -18.09
N ALA A 206 4.99 -11.83 -17.09
CA ALA A 206 4.21 -13.07 -16.96
C ALA A 206 2.88 -12.83 -16.24
N TYR A 207 2.92 -12.05 -15.15
CA TYR A 207 1.77 -11.82 -14.29
C TYR A 207 1.91 -10.56 -13.44
N ASP A 208 0.90 -9.70 -13.45
CA ASP A 208 0.73 -8.55 -12.55
C ASP A 208 -0.77 -8.28 -12.35
N ASP A 209 -1.40 -9.09 -11.49
CA ASP A 209 -2.85 -8.98 -11.28
C ASP A 209 -3.32 -9.62 -9.96
N THR A 210 -4.64 -9.79 -9.84
CA THR A 210 -5.38 -10.25 -8.67
C THR A 210 -5.05 -11.70 -8.33
N PHE A 211 -4.59 -11.92 -7.11
CA PHE A 211 -4.17 -13.20 -6.59
C PHE A 211 -4.85 -13.51 -5.26
N ASP A 212 -5.39 -14.72 -5.14
CA ASP A 212 -6.01 -15.22 -3.91
C ASP A 212 -5.05 -16.18 -3.21
N GLY A 213 -4.56 -15.81 -2.03
CA GLY A 213 -3.67 -16.71 -1.29
C GLY A 213 -3.00 -16.10 -0.07
N VAL A 214 -1.78 -16.56 0.17
CA VAL A 214 -0.89 -16.08 1.23
C VAL A 214 0.44 -15.68 0.60
N GLN A 215 0.98 -14.54 1.03
CA GLN A 215 2.28 -14.03 0.61
C GLN A 215 3.10 -13.68 1.83
N PHE A 216 4.29 -14.26 1.94
CA PHE A 216 5.34 -13.90 2.87
C PHE A 216 6.32 -12.95 2.18
N ASN A 217 6.74 -11.90 2.87
CA ASN A 217 7.80 -11.01 2.44
C ASN A 217 8.87 -10.93 3.54
N ALA A 218 10.14 -10.96 3.14
CA ALA A 218 11.27 -10.73 4.03
C ALA A 218 12.33 -9.88 3.32
N GLY A 219 12.67 -8.72 3.86
CA GLY A 219 13.62 -7.84 3.21
C GLY A 219 13.72 -6.44 3.80
N ASN A 220 14.33 -5.57 3.02
CA ASN A 220 14.49 -4.14 3.26
C ASN A 220 14.57 -3.41 1.91
N ASP A 221 14.89 -2.12 1.94
CA ASP A 221 14.98 -1.26 0.73
C ASP A 221 16.08 -1.64 -0.27
N LYS A 222 16.95 -2.60 0.07
CA LYS A 222 18.04 -3.07 -0.80
C LYS A 222 17.76 -4.46 -1.37
N VAL A 223 17.14 -5.35 -0.60
CA VAL A 223 16.85 -6.72 -1.02
C VAL A 223 15.51 -7.13 -0.45
N ASN A 224 14.64 -7.66 -1.29
CA ASN A 224 13.33 -8.16 -0.90
C ASN A 224 13.12 -9.57 -1.47
N PHE A 225 12.89 -10.51 -0.57
CA PHE A 225 12.46 -11.86 -0.87
C PHE A 225 10.94 -11.96 -0.67
N GLN A 226 10.28 -12.61 -1.62
CA GLN A 226 8.86 -12.88 -1.57
C GLN A 226 8.60 -14.37 -1.82
N ALA A 227 7.69 -14.95 -1.05
CA ALA A 227 7.13 -16.27 -1.31
C ALA A 227 5.61 -16.19 -1.26
N ALA A 228 4.91 -16.73 -2.25
CA ALA A 228 3.45 -16.75 -2.27
C ALA A 228 2.91 -18.14 -2.65
N TYR A 229 1.75 -18.48 -2.09
CA TYR A 229 1.01 -19.69 -2.42
C TYR A 229 -0.47 -19.35 -2.57
N GLY A 230 -1.07 -19.74 -3.69
CA GLY A 230 -2.45 -19.37 -4.01
C GLY A 230 -2.80 -19.50 -5.48
N TYR A 231 -3.71 -18.67 -5.94
CA TYR A 231 -4.30 -18.72 -7.28
C TYR A 231 -4.17 -17.37 -7.98
N ALA A 232 -3.65 -17.37 -9.21
CA ALA A 232 -3.86 -16.24 -10.12
C ALA A 232 -5.35 -16.20 -10.50
N ILE A 233 -5.99 -15.03 -10.50
CA ILE A 233 -7.42 -14.92 -10.81
C ILE A 233 -7.66 -14.42 -12.23
N GLU A 234 -6.98 -13.35 -12.62
CA GLU A 234 -7.03 -12.85 -14.01
C GLU A 234 -6.08 -13.62 -14.93
N GLY A 235 -6.41 -13.71 -16.21
CA GLY A 235 -5.52 -14.30 -17.22
C GLY A 235 -5.43 -15.83 -17.23
N VAL A 236 -6.16 -16.54 -16.35
CA VAL A 236 -6.17 -18.02 -16.25
C VAL A 236 -7.45 -18.69 -16.76
N GLY A 237 -8.31 -17.94 -17.47
CA GLY A 237 -9.56 -18.40 -18.06
C GLY A 237 -10.75 -18.44 -17.09
N THR A 238 -11.95 -18.78 -17.58
CA THR A 238 -13.22 -18.85 -16.81
C THR A 238 -13.32 -20.13 -15.98
N VAL A 239 -12.23 -20.48 -15.31
CA VAL A 239 -12.04 -21.78 -14.69
C VAL A 239 -12.48 -21.69 -13.23
N GLY A 240 -13.37 -22.59 -12.80
CA GLY A 240 -13.83 -22.61 -11.41
C GLY A 240 -12.68 -22.88 -10.44
N THR A 241 -12.82 -22.56 -9.15
CA THR A 241 -11.72 -22.71 -8.15
C THR A 241 -11.13 -24.11 -8.07
N LYS A 242 -11.86 -25.16 -8.45
CA LYS A 242 -11.38 -26.56 -8.47
C LYS A 242 -10.41 -26.86 -9.60
N GLU A 243 -10.46 -26.06 -10.67
CA GLU A 243 -9.69 -26.25 -11.89
C GLU A 243 -8.63 -25.13 -12.04
N ASN A 244 -8.66 -24.09 -11.20
CA ASN A 244 -7.61 -23.07 -11.23
C ASN A 244 -6.30 -23.63 -10.63
N ALA A 245 -5.21 -23.56 -11.39
CA ALA A 245 -3.93 -24.11 -10.98
C ALA A 245 -3.34 -23.35 -9.78
N GLN A 246 -2.99 -24.07 -8.70
CA GLN A 246 -2.31 -23.45 -7.56
C GLN A 246 -0.88 -23.07 -7.95
N LEU A 247 -0.52 -21.82 -7.72
CA LEU A 247 0.82 -21.31 -7.92
C LEU A 247 1.61 -21.27 -6.61
N THR A 248 2.83 -21.81 -6.64
CA THR A 248 3.86 -21.55 -5.63
C THR A 248 4.89 -20.61 -6.25
N VAL A 249 5.00 -19.40 -5.73
CA VAL A 249 5.83 -18.32 -6.25
C VAL A 249 6.96 -18.04 -5.28
N LEU A 250 8.18 -17.91 -5.80
CA LEU A 250 9.35 -17.38 -5.12
C LEU A 250 9.89 -16.23 -5.95
N GLY A 251 10.19 -15.10 -5.33
CA GLY A 251 10.75 -13.93 -5.95
C GLY A 251 11.88 -13.36 -5.12
N LEU A 252 12.91 -12.86 -5.78
CA LEU A 252 13.99 -12.10 -5.16
C LEU A 252 14.28 -10.89 -6.04
N ASN A 253 14.21 -9.70 -5.45
CA ASN A 253 14.63 -8.47 -6.11
C ASN A 253 15.56 -7.68 -5.19
N GLY A 254 16.41 -6.84 -5.79
CA GLY A 254 17.26 -5.97 -5.01
C GLY A 254 18.11 -5.01 -5.83
N LYS A 255 18.66 -4.03 -5.12
CA LYS A 255 19.58 -3.02 -5.63
C LYS A 255 20.96 -3.62 -5.85
N VAL A 256 21.45 -3.52 -7.09
CA VAL A 256 22.83 -3.84 -7.48
C VAL A 256 23.57 -2.51 -7.69
N GLY A 257 24.22 -2.02 -6.64
CA GLY A 257 24.82 -0.69 -6.65
C GLY A 257 23.79 0.42 -6.49
N LYS A 258 24.03 1.60 -7.09
CA LYS A 258 23.18 2.79 -6.91
C LYS A 258 22.07 2.94 -7.95
N HIS A 259 22.29 2.39 -9.13
CA HIS A 259 21.47 2.69 -10.32
C HIS A 259 20.69 1.49 -10.83
N VAL A 260 21.05 0.27 -10.42
CA VAL A 260 20.48 -0.95 -10.99
C VAL A 260 19.62 -1.64 -9.95
N ASN A 261 18.42 -2.05 -10.34
CA ASN A 261 17.65 -3.09 -9.66
C ASN A 261 17.69 -4.33 -10.53
N ALA A 262 17.88 -5.48 -9.90
CA ALA A 262 17.82 -6.77 -10.57
C ALA A 262 17.02 -7.75 -9.72
N GLY A 263 16.36 -8.67 -10.40
CA GLY A 263 15.57 -9.68 -9.75
C GLY A 263 15.32 -10.89 -10.60
N GLY A 264 14.66 -11.84 -9.99
CA GLY A 264 14.15 -13.01 -10.67
C GLY A 264 13.05 -13.66 -9.86
N PHE A 265 12.30 -14.51 -10.54
CA PHE A 265 11.23 -15.26 -9.94
C PHE A 265 11.20 -16.70 -10.45
N TYR A 266 10.58 -17.55 -9.66
CA TYR A 266 10.24 -18.92 -9.97
C TYR A 266 8.80 -19.16 -9.53
N ALA A 267 7.95 -19.63 -10.42
CA ALA A 267 6.58 -20.00 -10.17
C ALA A 267 6.34 -21.45 -10.59
N ARG A 268 5.91 -22.29 -9.65
CA ARG A 268 5.47 -23.65 -9.91
C ARG A 268 3.94 -23.66 -10.02
N ALA A 269 3.43 -24.11 -11.16
CA ALA A 269 2.02 -24.38 -11.34
C ALA A 269 1.72 -25.83 -10.97
N ASN A 270 0.83 -26.00 -9.99
CA ASN A 270 0.32 -27.29 -9.56
C ASN A 270 -1.06 -27.51 -10.22
N GLY A 271 -1.24 -28.67 -10.84
CA GLY A 271 -2.40 -28.96 -11.68
C GLY A 271 -2.05 -29.08 -13.16
N GLU A 272 -3.08 -29.11 -14.00
CA GLU A 272 -2.95 -29.33 -15.45
C GLU A 272 -3.66 -28.28 -16.30
N ASP A 273 -4.43 -27.38 -15.69
CA ASP A 273 -5.34 -26.48 -16.40
C ASP A 273 -4.65 -25.23 -16.94
N LEU A 274 -3.55 -24.81 -16.31
CA LEU A 274 -2.74 -23.70 -16.81
C LEU A 274 -1.88 -24.16 -18.00
N LYS A 275 -2.41 -24.02 -19.22
CA LYS A 275 -1.84 -24.59 -20.44
C LYS A 275 -1.25 -23.55 -21.37
N ALA A 276 -0.27 -23.98 -22.14
CA ALA A 276 0.27 -23.23 -23.25
C ALA A 276 -0.76 -23.01 -24.37
N PRO A 277 -0.88 -21.79 -24.92
CA PRO A 277 -1.90 -21.45 -25.91
C PRO A 277 -1.94 -22.36 -27.15
N VAL A 278 -0.77 -22.70 -27.71
CA VAL A 278 -0.70 -23.49 -28.96
C VAL A 278 -0.40 -24.96 -28.69
N ALA A 279 0.57 -25.26 -27.82
CA ALA A 279 0.94 -26.64 -27.52
C ALA A 279 -0.07 -27.40 -26.64
N ALA A 280 -1.03 -26.70 -26.02
CA ALA A 280 -2.00 -27.24 -25.06
C ALA A 280 -1.37 -28.03 -23.89
N LYS A 281 -0.07 -27.83 -23.65
CA LYS A 281 0.70 -28.50 -22.60
C LYS A 281 0.68 -27.66 -21.33
N SER A 282 0.36 -28.28 -20.20
CA SER A 282 0.34 -27.59 -18.90
C SER A 282 1.71 -27.04 -18.54
N TYR A 283 1.78 -25.78 -18.13
CA TYR A 283 2.98 -25.23 -17.52
C TYR A 283 3.23 -25.93 -16.18
N LYS A 284 4.49 -26.27 -15.87
CA LYS A 284 4.88 -26.84 -14.58
C LYS A 284 5.75 -25.87 -13.79
N ASN A 285 6.81 -25.37 -14.40
CA ASN A 285 7.67 -24.36 -13.77
C ASN A 285 7.93 -23.22 -14.75
N ILE A 286 7.57 -22.01 -14.33
CA ILE A 286 7.79 -20.74 -15.01
C ILE A 286 8.86 -19.99 -14.22
N TYR A 287 9.81 -19.37 -14.89
CA TYR A 287 10.83 -18.58 -14.24
C TYR A 287 11.24 -17.41 -15.13
N GLY A 288 11.74 -16.37 -14.51
CA GLY A 288 12.16 -15.18 -15.22
C GLY A 288 13.17 -14.36 -14.44
N PHE A 289 13.82 -13.46 -15.16
CA PHE A 289 14.81 -12.53 -14.64
C PHE A 289 14.53 -11.15 -15.21
N ASN A 290 14.69 -10.14 -14.38
CA ASN A 290 14.49 -8.76 -14.77
C ASN A 290 15.65 -7.90 -14.27
N ALA A 291 15.93 -6.84 -15.01
CA ALA A 291 16.84 -5.80 -14.57
C ALA A 291 16.41 -4.46 -15.15
N ASP A 292 16.53 -3.42 -14.34
CA ASP A 292 16.39 -2.04 -14.75
C ASP A 292 17.53 -1.21 -14.19
N ALA A 293 17.97 -0.24 -14.98
CA ALA A 293 19.02 0.70 -14.65
C ALA A 293 18.52 2.12 -14.87
N ASN A 294 18.61 2.94 -13.83
CA ASN A 294 18.18 4.33 -13.81
C ASN A 294 19.39 5.24 -13.62
N PHE A 295 19.74 5.98 -14.66
CA PHE A 295 20.84 6.96 -14.68
C PHE A 295 20.25 8.35 -14.90
N ASP A 296 20.03 9.09 -13.81
CA ASP A 296 19.33 10.38 -13.83
C ASP A 296 17.94 10.21 -14.47
N LYS A 297 17.69 10.83 -15.63
CA LYS A 297 16.42 10.72 -16.37
C LYS A 297 16.39 9.53 -17.34
N VAL A 298 17.48 8.79 -17.51
CA VAL A 298 17.55 7.67 -18.46
C VAL A 298 17.22 6.38 -17.75
N TRP A 299 16.21 5.67 -18.26
CA TRP A 299 15.88 4.31 -17.87
C TRP A 299 16.27 3.33 -18.98
N VAL A 300 16.85 2.20 -18.60
CA VAL A 300 17.04 1.04 -19.47
C VAL A 300 16.62 -0.19 -18.69
N GLY A 301 15.78 -1.03 -19.25
CA GLY A 301 15.37 -2.23 -18.52
C GLY A 301 14.74 -3.28 -19.39
N GLY A 302 14.50 -4.43 -18.77
CA GLY A 302 13.87 -5.55 -19.44
C GLY A 302 13.61 -6.72 -18.53
N GLU A 303 12.86 -7.67 -19.06
CA GLU A 303 12.50 -8.91 -18.41
C GLU A 303 12.50 -10.03 -19.43
N TRP A 304 12.92 -11.22 -19.00
CA TRP A 304 12.83 -12.44 -19.77
C TRP A 304 12.14 -13.52 -18.92
N VAL A 305 11.22 -14.27 -19.53
CA VAL A 305 10.44 -15.33 -18.89
C VAL A 305 10.41 -16.59 -19.74
N LYS A 306 10.30 -17.77 -19.11
CA LYS A 306 10.15 -19.05 -19.79
C LYS A 306 9.46 -20.11 -18.93
N ALA A 307 8.67 -20.98 -19.57
CA ALA A 307 8.25 -22.25 -19.00
C ALA A 307 9.28 -23.37 -19.29
N SER A 308 9.75 -24.05 -18.25
CA SER A 308 10.78 -25.10 -18.34
C SER A 308 10.38 -26.29 -19.21
N ASN A 309 9.10 -26.66 -19.22
CA ASN A 309 8.60 -27.91 -19.77
C ASN A 309 7.82 -27.74 -21.09
N VAL A 310 7.78 -26.54 -21.65
CA VAL A 310 7.06 -26.23 -22.90
C VAL A 310 8.02 -25.64 -23.92
N GLU A 311 7.93 -26.12 -25.16
CA GLU A 311 8.73 -25.60 -26.26
C GLU A 311 8.21 -24.25 -26.73
N LYS A 312 9.13 -23.40 -27.26
CA LYS A 312 8.82 -22.05 -27.74
C LYS A 312 7.99 -21.23 -26.74
N SER A 313 8.40 -21.27 -25.47
CA SER A 313 7.72 -20.60 -24.37
C SER A 313 8.47 -19.37 -23.85
N GLN A 314 9.50 -18.90 -24.56
CA GLN A 314 10.23 -17.72 -24.15
C GLN A 314 9.43 -16.46 -24.47
N ALA A 315 9.40 -15.51 -23.56
CA ALA A 315 9.02 -14.14 -23.83
C ALA A 315 10.01 -13.18 -23.19
N TRP A 316 10.25 -12.05 -23.83
CA TRP A 316 11.02 -10.98 -23.23
C TRP A 316 10.58 -9.61 -23.73
N VAL A 317 10.86 -8.63 -22.89
CA VAL A 317 10.73 -7.22 -23.17
C VAL A 317 12.04 -6.52 -22.84
N ALA A 318 12.44 -5.59 -23.67
CA ALA A 318 13.54 -4.68 -23.36
C ALA A 318 13.20 -3.28 -23.86
N GLY A 319 13.64 -2.26 -23.14
CA GLY A 319 13.33 -0.90 -23.53
C GLY A 319 14.27 0.14 -22.94
N VAL A 320 14.06 1.35 -23.43
CA VAL A 320 14.73 2.57 -22.99
C VAL A 320 13.70 3.64 -22.74
N GLY A 321 13.99 4.53 -21.81
CA GLY A 321 13.11 5.63 -21.44
C GLY A 321 13.87 6.87 -21.05
N PHE A 322 13.21 8.00 -21.18
CA PHE A 322 13.72 9.29 -20.76
C PHE A 322 12.65 10.11 -20.04
N GLY A 323 12.96 10.58 -18.84
CA GLY A 323 12.09 11.43 -18.04
C GLY A 323 12.06 11.00 -16.58
N ASN A 324 11.11 11.56 -15.85
CA ASN A 324 10.95 11.36 -14.42
C ASN A 324 9.49 11.56 -14.02
N TYR A 325 8.58 10.92 -14.75
CA TYR A 325 7.14 11.00 -14.50
C TYR A 325 6.80 10.58 -13.07
N ASP A 326 6.01 11.42 -12.41
CA ASP A 326 5.43 11.17 -11.10
C ASP A 326 4.05 11.83 -11.10
N GLN A 327 2.98 11.02 -11.20
CA GLN A 327 1.61 11.53 -11.28
C GLN A 327 1.25 12.46 -10.11
N ALA A 328 1.88 12.29 -8.95
CA ALA A 328 1.65 13.14 -7.78
C ALA A 328 2.27 14.54 -7.90
N LYS A 329 3.04 14.81 -8.97
CA LYS A 329 3.75 16.07 -9.19
C LYS A 329 3.42 16.61 -10.58
N GLN A 330 2.64 17.69 -10.61
CA GLN A 330 2.33 18.41 -11.84
C GLN A 330 3.57 18.71 -12.69
N GLY A 331 3.44 18.54 -14.01
CA GLY A 331 4.45 18.91 -15.00
C GLY A 331 5.59 17.90 -15.17
N THR A 332 5.60 16.82 -14.39
CA THR A 332 6.52 15.70 -14.62
C THR A 332 6.06 14.86 -15.81
N TRP A 333 7.01 14.24 -16.50
CA TRP A 333 6.75 13.47 -17.71
C TRP A 333 7.84 12.45 -17.97
N ASP A 334 7.52 11.43 -18.74
CA ASP A 334 8.50 10.54 -19.34
C ASP A 334 8.02 9.99 -20.69
N VAL A 335 8.96 9.45 -21.45
CA VAL A 335 8.70 8.69 -22.65
C VAL A 335 9.48 7.39 -22.61
N LYS A 336 8.90 6.32 -23.13
CA LYS A 336 9.51 4.98 -23.18
C LYS A 336 9.29 4.37 -24.56
N ALA A 337 10.27 3.60 -25.01
CA ALA A 337 10.16 2.71 -26.16
C ALA A 337 10.58 1.32 -25.73
N GLN A 338 9.71 0.34 -25.95
CA GLN A 338 9.91 -1.04 -25.53
C GLN A 338 9.68 -1.97 -26.71
N TYR A 339 10.53 -2.98 -26.85
CA TYR A 339 10.37 -4.06 -27.80
C TYR A 339 9.99 -5.35 -27.07
N PHE A 340 9.00 -6.03 -27.62
CA PHE A 340 8.48 -7.30 -27.10
C PHE A 340 8.75 -8.40 -28.10
N ASN A 341 9.17 -9.57 -27.61
CA ASN A 341 9.21 -10.80 -28.40
C ASN A 341 8.70 -11.96 -27.54
N GLN A 342 7.49 -12.41 -27.88
CA GLN A 342 6.70 -13.33 -27.08
C GLN A 342 6.36 -14.55 -27.95
N LYS A 343 6.98 -15.70 -27.68
CA LYS A 343 6.73 -16.90 -28.48
C LYS A 343 5.33 -17.46 -28.25
N GLU A 344 4.87 -18.31 -29.17
CA GLU A 344 3.51 -18.85 -29.24
C GLU A 344 3.04 -19.57 -27.97
N ASN A 345 3.96 -20.11 -27.16
CA ASN A 345 3.66 -20.76 -25.89
C ASN A 345 4.21 -19.99 -24.69
N ALA A 346 4.37 -18.68 -24.79
CA ALA A 346 4.86 -17.88 -23.68
C ALA A 346 3.86 -17.89 -22.50
N PRO A 347 4.32 -18.04 -21.24
CA PRO A 347 3.47 -18.09 -20.07
C PRO A 347 3.06 -16.68 -19.61
N ILE A 348 2.31 -15.98 -20.46
CA ILE A 348 1.80 -14.63 -20.23
C ILE A 348 0.33 -14.74 -19.88
N LEU A 349 -0.01 -14.48 -18.61
CA LEU A 349 -1.37 -14.66 -18.08
C LEU A 349 -2.09 -13.31 -18.04
N SER A 350 -1.55 -12.34 -17.28
CA SER A 350 -2.05 -10.96 -17.21
C SER A 350 -0.85 -10.04 -17.04
N SER A 351 -0.52 -9.25 -18.05
CA SER A 351 0.75 -8.52 -18.12
C SER A 351 0.56 -7.05 -17.76
N THR A 352 1.54 -6.44 -17.07
CA THR A 352 1.52 -5.01 -16.69
C THR A 352 1.25 -4.08 -17.87
N TRP A 353 1.72 -4.42 -19.07
CA TRP A 353 1.58 -3.55 -20.24
C TRP A 353 0.17 -3.54 -20.84
N ASP A 354 -0.64 -4.58 -20.59
CA ASP A 354 -2.03 -4.71 -21.03
C ASP A 354 -2.23 -4.26 -22.50
N HIS A 355 -1.38 -4.75 -23.40
CA HIS A 355 -1.40 -4.43 -24.83
C HIS A 355 -2.11 -5.54 -25.63
N ALA A 356 -2.57 -5.21 -26.84
CA ALA A 356 -3.40 -6.10 -27.66
C ALA A 356 -2.76 -7.46 -28.04
N TYR A 357 -1.43 -7.53 -28.10
CA TYR A 357 -0.71 -8.71 -28.65
C TYR A 357 0.17 -9.42 -27.62
N THR A 358 -0.29 -10.55 -27.09
CA THR A 358 0.42 -11.33 -26.06
C THR A 358 1.28 -12.46 -26.67
N ALA A 359 1.07 -13.71 -26.24
CA ALA A 359 1.83 -14.86 -26.73
C ALA A 359 1.65 -15.05 -28.24
N GLY A 360 2.75 -15.30 -28.96
CA GLY A 360 2.74 -15.50 -30.42
C GLY A 360 3.08 -14.26 -31.24
N TYR A 361 3.44 -13.14 -30.59
CA TYR A 361 3.68 -11.87 -31.26
C TYR A 361 5.00 -11.22 -30.86
N LYS A 362 5.46 -10.29 -31.70
CA LYS A 362 6.62 -9.43 -31.46
C LYS A 362 6.35 -8.05 -32.04
N GLY A 363 6.84 -6.99 -31.41
CA GLY A 363 6.58 -5.63 -31.86
C GLY A 363 7.07 -4.59 -30.90
N TRP A 364 6.78 -3.33 -31.22
CA TRP A 364 7.20 -2.18 -30.43
C TRP A 364 6.01 -1.52 -29.76
N MET A 365 6.25 -0.94 -28.59
CA MET A 365 5.33 -0.04 -27.93
C MET A 365 6.08 1.22 -27.48
N ALA A 366 5.56 2.37 -27.89
CA ALA A 366 5.94 3.66 -27.34
C ALA A 366 4.91 4.08 -26.28
N THR A 367 5.40 4.67 -25.20
CA THR A 367 4.58 5.23 -24.13
C THR A 367 5.03 6.65 -23.83
N ALA A 368 4.08 7.56 -23.63
CA ALA A 368 4.34 8.93 -23.17
C ALA A 368 3.42 9.24 -21.99
N ASP A 369 4.01 9.65 -20.88
CA ASP A 369 3.34 9.97 -19.64
C ASP A 369 3.49 11.47 -19.33
N TYR A 370 2.41 12.13 -18.89
CA TYR A 370 2.44 13.54 -18.49
C TYR A 370 1.50 13.82 -17.31
N ALA A 371 2.00 14.44 -16.25
CA ALA A 371 1.21 14.87 -15.10
C ALA A 371 0.56 16.23 -15.38
N LEU A 372 -0.72 16.23 -15.74
CA LEU A 372 -1.50 17.43 -16.05
C LEU A 372 -1.69 18.33 -14.82
N GLN A 373 -1.92 17.70 -13.65
CA GLN A 373 -2.04 18.29 -12.31
C GLN A 373 -1.56 17.25 -11.29
N ASP A 374 -1.44 17.66 -10.03
CA ASP A 374 -1.18 16.71 -8.95
C ASP A 374 -2.28 15.63 -8.92
N ASN A 375 -1.86 14.38 -9.02
CA ASN A 375 -2.70 13.19 -9.07
C ASN A 375 -3.58 13.05 -10.33
N VAL A 376 -3.34 13.86 -11.37
CA VAL A 376 -4.02 13.76 -12.67
C VAL A 376 -2.99 13.53 -13.78
N GLY A 377 -2.99 12.32 -14.34
CA GLY A 377 -2.02 11.89 -15.35
C GLY A 377 -2.66 11.56 -16.69
N LEU A 378 -1.98 11.89 -17.78
CA LEU A 378 -2.30 11.44 -19.13
C LEU A 378 -1.22 10.45 -19.56
N THR A 379 -1.63 9.27 -20.01
CA THR A 379 -0.71 8.28 -20.60
C THR A 379 -1.18 7.92 -22.00
N ALA A 380 -0.30 8.11 -22.99
CA ALA A 380 -0.53 7.68 -24.36
C ALA A 380 0.34 6.47 -24.69
N TYR A 381 -0.25 5.49 -25.37
CA TYR A 381 0.42 4.28 -25.86
C TYR A 381 0.24 4.20 -27.37
N TYR A 382 1.30 3.79 -28.07
CA TYR A 382 1.26 3.48 -29.48
C TYR A 382 2.03 2.18 -29.73
N GLY A 383 1.31 1.15 -30.15
CA GLY A 383 1.89 -0.12 -30.57
C GLY A 383 2.06 -0.14 -32.09
N PHE A 384 3.27 -0.46 -32.55
CA PHE A 384 3.59 -0.45 -33.97
C PHE A 384 4.53 -1.57 -34.40
N ASN A 385 4.52 -1.90 -35.69
CA ASN A 385 5.35 -2.96 -36.29
C ASN A 385 5.20 -4.29 -35.54
N TRP A 386 3.96 -4.57 -35.14
CA TRP A 386 3.60 -5.84 -34.53
C TRP A 386 3.48 -6.91 -35.61
N LYS A 387 4.00 -8.09 -35.30
CA LYS A 387 4.02 -9.26 -36.19
C LYS A 387 3.73 -10.50 -35.38
N ASP A 388 3.08 -11.48 -36.01
CA ASP A 388 3.11 -12.84 -35.48
C ASP A 388 4.56 -13.40 -35.52
N GLN A 389 4.77 -14.57 -34.92
CA GLN A 389 6.08 -15.21 -34.95
C GLN A 389 6.51 -15.67 -36.36
N ALA A 390 5.57 -15.84 -37.30
CA ALA A 390 5.84 -16.18 -38.70
C ALA A 390 6.24 -14.95 -39.56
N GLY A 391 6.00 -13.73 -39.06
CA GLY A 391 6.32 -12.47 -39.71
C GLY A 391 5.14 -11.76 -40.37
N THR A 392 3.90 -12.24 -40.19
CA THR A 392 2.69 -11.58 -40.68
C THR A 392 2.42 -10.31 -39.89
N ASP A 393 2.29 -9.19 -40.59
CA ASP A 393 1.99 -7.89 -40.00
C ASP A 393 0.65 -7.90 -39.25
N GLN A 394 0.62 -7.18 -38.13
CA GLN A 394 -0.55 -6.92 -37.32
C GLN A 394 -0.83 -5.43 -37.31
N ASN A 395 -2.08 -5.09 -37.00
CA ASN A 395 -2.55 -3.71 -36.97
C ASN A 395 -1.83 -2.90 -35.89
N ASP A 396 -1.55 -1.65 -36.21
CA ASP A 396 -1.13 -0.69 -35.20
C ASP A 396 -2.31 -0.37 -34.27
N PHE A 397 -2.01 -0.05 -33.02
CA PHE A 397 -3.01 0.32 -32.03
C PHE A 397 -2.55 1.50 -31.19
N TYR A 398 -3.51 2.25 -30.67
CA TYR A 398 -3.25 3.35 -29.77
C TYR A 398 -4.26 3.39 -28.63
N ARG A 399 -3.77 3.79 -27.46
CA ARG A 399 -4.56 3.93 -26.23
C ARG A 399 -4.19 5.24 -25.57
N VAL A 400 -5.18 5.98 -25.09
CA VAL A 400 -4.96 7.17 -24.26
C VAL A 400 -5.77 7.03 -22.99
N ASP A 401 -5.06 7.07 -21.86
CA ASP A 401 -5.63 6.95 -20.52
C ASP A 401 -5.53 8.30 -19.79
N LEU A 402 -6.65 8.82 -19.34
CA LEU A 402 -6.72 9.92 -18.39
C LEU A 402 -7.00 9.35 -16.99
N ASN A 403 -6.01 9.46 -16.11
CA ASN A 403 -5.97 8.83 -14.80
C ASN A 403 -6.11 9.87 -13.69
N TYR A 404 -6.97 9.60 -12.72
CA TYR A 404 -7.19 10.41 -11.52
C TYR A 404 -6.93 9.57 -10.28
N GLN A 405 -6.18 10.08 -9.31
CA GLN A 405 -5.99 9.46 -8.00
C GLN A 405 -6.49 10.42 -6.90
N PHE A 406 -7.11 9.89 -5.84
CA PHE A 406 -7.66 10.69 -4.74
C PHE A 406 -7.62 9.97 -3.38
#